data_AF-A0A448X7N1-F1
#
_entry.id   AF-A0A448X7N1-F1
#
_cell.length_a   1.000
_cell.length_b   1.000
_cell.length_c   1.000
_cell.angle_alpha   90.00
_cell.angle_beta   90.00
_cell.angle_gamma   90.00
#
_symmetry.space_group_name_H-M   'P 1'
#
loop_
_entity.id
_entity.type
_entity.pdbx_description
1 polymer ?
#
loop_
_entity_poly.entity_id
_entity_poly.type
_entity_poly.pdbx_seq_one_letter_code
_entity_poly.pdbx_strand_id
1 'polypeptide(L)' 'MTRPTGPGFRSSRVASEEEARLAHHLFIEQAYNPLIRPVKNLTDVVDVQLGLTMTQIIYVVSVLQACFNIFLQDSCQ' A
#
# COMPACT_ATOMS: atom_id res chain seq x y z
N MET A 1 19.46 -28.79 31.62
CA MET A 1 19.13 -27.41 31.16
C MET A 1 17.95 -27.51 30.20
N THR A 2 16.73 -27.38 30.71
CA THR A 2 15.49 -27.51 29.95
C THR A 2 14.95 -26.12 29.60
N ARG A 3 14.73 -25.88 28.30
CA ARG A 3 14.24 -24.60 27.74
C ARG A 3 12.81 -24.33 28.23
N PRO A 4 12.48 -23.14 28.76
CA PRO A 4 11.11 -22.84 29.14
C PRO A 4 10.25 -22.65 27.89
N THR A 5 9.21 -23.48 27.75
CA THR A 5 8.08 -23.25 26.84
C THR A 5 7.17 -22.20 27.45
N GLY A 6 7.47 -20.93 27.19
CA GLY A 6 6.51 -19.85 27.41
C GLY A 6 5.34 -19.94 26.42
N PRO A 7 4.16 -19.40 26.76
CA PRO A 7 3.01 -19.39 25.86
C PRO A 7 3.35 -18.49 24.65
N GLY A 8 3.61 -19.13 23.52
CA GLY A 8 3.72 -18.47 22.24
C GLY A 8 2.44 -17.68 21.94
N PHE A 9 2.63 -16.39 21.73
CA PHE A 9 1.68 -15.36 21.35
C PHE A 9 0.61 -15.90 20.37
N ARG A 10 -0.61 -16.19 20.84
CA ARG A 10 -1.77 -16.55 20.01
C ARG A 10 -2.45 -15.30 19.39
N SER A 11 -1.66 -14.34 18.89
CA SER A 11 -2.21 -13.08 18.38
C SER A 11 -2.57 -13.08 16.90
N SER A 12 -2.22 -14.13 16.14
CA SER A 12 -2.40 -14.12 14.68
C SER A 12 -3.84 -14.38 14.22
N ARG A 13 -4.65 -15.17 14.96
CA ARG A 13 -6.04 -15.45 14.54
C ARG A 13 -6.99 -14.29 14.79
N VAL A 14 -6.81 -13.61 15.93
CA VAL A 14 -7.66 -12.49 16.36
C VAL A 14 -7.45 -11.29 15.42
N ALA A 15 -6.19 -10.93 15.14
CA ALA A 15 -5.84 -9.87 14.19
C ALA A 15 -6.40 -10.12 12.78
N SER A 16 -6.39 -11.37 12.31
CA SER A 16 -6.91 -11.74 10.99
C SER A 16 -8.44 -11.64 10.91
N GLU A 17 -9.16 -11.92 11.99
CA GLU A 17 -10.63 -11.82 12.03
C GLU A 17 -11.07 -10.35 12.09
N GLU A 18 -10.34 -9.52 12.83
CA GLU A 18 -10.56 -8.07 12.91
C GLU A 18 -10.27 -7.38 11.57
N GLU A 19 -9.19 -7.78 10.89
CA GLU A 19 -8.88 -7.33 9.53
C GLU A 19 -10.00 -7.68 8.53
N ALA A 20 -10.49 -8.92 8.57
CA ALA A 20 -11.59 -9.36 7.71
C ALA A 20 -12.87 -8.56 7.95
N ARG A 21 -13.20 -8.29 9.22
CA ARG A 21 -14.36 -7.45 9.59
C ARG A 21 -14.20 -6.01 9.10
N LEU A 22 -13.00 -5.43 9.24
CA LEU A 22 -12.72 -4.08 8.76
C LEU A 22 -12.81 -3.99 7.23
N ALA A 23 -12.26 -4.98 6.51
CA ALA A 23 -12.35 -5.04 5.06
C ALA A 23 -13.80 -5.17 4.57
N HIS A 24 -14.59 -6.02 5.22
CA HIS A 24 -16.02 -6.16 4.92
C HIS A 24 -16.76 -4.82 5.11
N HIS A 25 -16.50 -4.14 6.22
CA HIS A 25 -17.12 -2.85 6.50
C HIS A 25 -16.74 -1.79 5.45
N LEU A 26 -15.45 -1.62 5.15
CA LEU A 26 -14.95 -0.59 4.22
C LEU A 26 -15.39 -0.82 2.77
N PHE A 27 -15.38 -2.07 2.29
CA PHE A 27 -15.63 -2.36 0.87
C PHE A 27 -17.06 -2.77 0.56
N ILE A 28 -17.78 -3.42 1.49
CA ILE A 28 -19.13 -3.94 1.25
C ILE A 28 -20.17 -3.05 1.92
N GLU A 29 -20.07 -2.83 3.24
CA GLU A 29 -21.10 -2.08 3.98
C GLU A 29 -21.11 -0.59 3.64
N GLN A 30 -19.93 0.02 3.44
CA GLN A 30 -19.82 1.41 3.01
C GLN A 30 -20.00 1.61 1.49
N ALA A 31 -20.23 0.53 0.73
CA ALA A 31 -20.46 0.57 -0.72
C ALA A 31 -19.40 1.38 -1.50
N TYR A 32 -18.12 1.22 -1.13
CA TYR A 32 -17.02 1.90 -1.80
C TYR A 32 -16.97 1.55 -3.29
N ASN A 33 -17.05 2.56 -4.16
CA ASN A 33 -17.02 2.38 -5.60
C ASN A 33 -15.65 2.81 -6.18
N PRO A 34 -14.83 1.86 -6.68
CA PRO A 34 -13.51 2.17 -7.20
C PRO A 34 -13.53 2.99 -8.51
N LEU A 35 -14.67 3.07 -9.19
CA LEU A 35 -14.83 3.85 -10.43
C LEU A 35 -15.06 5.34 -10.16
N ILE A 36 -15.37 5.71 -8.91
CA ILE A 36 -15.66 7.08 -8.52
C ILE A 36 -14.48 7.65 -7.76
N ARG A 37 -14.06 8.85 -8.16
CA ARG A 37 -13.02 9.62 -7.47
C ARG A 37 -13.47 9.97 -6.03
N PRO A 38 -12.68 9.66 -4.99
CA PRO A 38 -13.08 9.88 -3.61
C PRO A 38 -12.86 11.34 -3.20
N VAL A 39 -13.90 12.16 -3.33
CA VAL A 39 -13.93 13.55 -2.83
C VAL A 39 -15.23 13.84 -2.09
N LYS A 40 -15.18 14.77 -1.14
CA LYS A 40 -16.37 15.24 -0.42
C LYS A 40 -17.21 16.17 -1.31
N ASN A 41 -16.56 17.11 -1.99
CA ASN A 41 -17.20 17.98 -2.98
C ASN A 41 -16.58 17.76 -4.37
N LEU A 42 -17.38 17.91 -5.42
CA LEU A 42 -16.91 17.75 -6.81
C LEU A 42 -15.87 18.79 -7.21
N THR A 43 -15.85 19.95 -6.55
CA THR A 43 -14.88 21.02 -6.76
C THR A 43 -13.54 20.76 -6.10
N ASP A 44 -13.48 19.84 -5.13
CA ASP A 44 -12.25 19.58 -4.38
C ASP A 44 -11.25 18.84 -5.26
N VAL A 45 -9.96 19.10 -5.06
CA VAL A 45 -8.84 18.42 -5.74
C VAL A 45 -8.32 17.27 -4.88
N VAL A 46 -7.77 16.22 -5.51
CA VAL A 46 -7.09 15.11 -4.81
C VAL A 46 -5.62 15.33 -5.10
N ASP A 47 -4.84 15.56 -4.05
CA ASP A 47 -3.40 15.74 -4.18
C ASP A 47 -2.73 14.36 -4.17
N VAL A 48 -2.01 14.03 -5.24
CA VAL A 48 -1.30 12.75 -5.39
C VAL A 48 0.18 13.04 -5.43
N GLN A 49 0.88 12.61 -4.38
CA GLN A 49 2.33 12.73 -4.32
C GLN A 49 2.95 11.53 -5.03
N LEU A 50 3.67 11.81 -6.13
CA LEU A 50 4.36 10.80 -6.92
C LEU A 50 5.85 10.81 -6.57
N GLY A 51 6.30 9.71 -6.00
CA GLY A 51 7.71 9.42 -5.73
C GLY A 51 8.27 8.41 -6.72
N LEU A 52 9.52 8.62 -7.13
CA LEU A 52 10.28 7.67 -7.93
C LEU A 52 11.48 7.17 -7.14
N THR A 53 11.57 5.86 -6.97
CA THR A 53 12.75 5.22 -6.39
C THR A 53 13.43 4.38 -7.46
N MET A 54 14.67 4.72 -7.79
CA MET A 54 15.46 3.98 -8.77
C MET A 54 16.09 2.74 -8.13
N THR A 55 15.89 1.58 -8.77
CA THR A 55 16.41 0.30 -8.26
C THR A 55 17.73 -0.07 -8.93
N GLN A 56 17.79 -0.05 -10.26
CA GLN A 56 18.98 -0.45 -11.03
C GLN A 56 19.07 0.30 -12.36
N ILE A 57 20.29 0.49 -12.86
CA ILE A 57 20.55 0.90 -14.25
C ILE A 57 20.52 -0.34 -15.13
N ILE A 58 19.65 -0.35 -16.13
CA ILE A 58 19.47 -1.52 -17.01
C ILE A 58 20.51 -1.50 -18.12
N TYR A 59 20.68 -0.36 -18.77
CA TYR A 59 21.73 -0.15 -19.76
C TYR A 59 21.93 1.34 -20.02
N VAL A 60 23.14 1.69 -20.45
CA VAL A 60 23.55 3.05 -20.79
C VAL A 60 23.93 3.06 -22.26
N VAL A 61 23.28 3.92 -23.05
CA VAL A 61 23.58 4.08 -24.48
C VAL A 61 24.62 5.18 -24.69
N SER A 62 24.54 6.25 -23.91
CA SER A 62 25.48 7.37 -23.92
C SER A 62 25.39 8.14 -22.59
N VAL A 63 26.27 9.12 -22.38
CA VAL A 63 26.26 9.98 -21.17
C VAL A 63 24.92 10.69 -20.91
N LEU A 64 24.07 10.86 -21.93
CA LEU A 64 22.77 11.53 -21.82
C LEU A 64 21.58 10.56 -21.82
N GLN A 65 21.79 9.28 -22.13
CA GLN A 65 20.69 8.32 -22.29
C GLN A 65 21.00 7.02 -21.57
N ALA A 66 20.24 6.79 -20.50
CA ALA A 66 20.24 5.56 -19.73
C ALA A 66 18.81 5.15 -19.41
N CYS A 67 18.57 3.85 -19.39
CA CYS A 67 17.29 3.28 -18.98
C CYS A 67 17.41 2.70 -17.57
N PHE A 68 16.40 2.95 -16.74
CA PHE A 68 16.37 2.58 -15.34
C PHE A 68 15.18 1.68 -15.03
N ASN A 69 15.37 0.75 -14.11
CA ASN A 69 14.26 0.14 -13.40
C ASN A 69 13.86 1.09 -12.26
N ILE A 70 12.61 1.50 -12.25
CA ILE A 70 12.05 2.41 -11.24
C ILE A 70 10.87 1.75 -10.53
N PHE A 71 10.71 2.08 -9.26
CA PHE A 71 9.49 1.86 -8.51
C PHE A 71 8.73 3.18 -8.41
N LEU A 72 7.45 3.15 -8.80
CA LEU A 72 6.51 4.25 -8.59
C LEU A 72 5.88 4.09 -7.22
N GLN A 73 6.00 5.13 -6.40
CA GLN A 73 5.32 5.21 -5.11
C GLN A 73 4.33 6.35 -5.16
N ASP A 74 3.05 6.03 -5.07
CA ASP A 74 1.96 6.97 -4.92
C ASP A 74 1.55 7.07 -3.44
N SER A 75 1.27 8.28 -2.98
CA SER A 75 0.72 8.54 -1.65
C SER A 75 -0.31 9.66 -1.75
N CYS A 76 -1.52 9.37 -1.28
CA CYS A 76 -2.60 10.35 -1.13
C CYS A 76 -2.57 10.82 0.33
N GLN A 77 -2.50 12.14 0.56
CA GLN A 77 -2.49 12.74 1.90
C GLN A 77 -3.89 13.15 2.35
#